data_AF-A0A7S0SI79-F1
#
_entry.id   AF-A0A7S0SI79-F1
#
_cell.length_a   1.000
_cell.length_b   1.000
_cell.length_c   1.000
_cell.angle_alpha   90.00
_cell.angle_beta   90.00
_cell.angle_gamma   90.00
#
_symmetry.space_group_name_H-M   'P 1'
#
loop_
_entity.id
_entity.type
_entity.pdbx_description
1 polymer ?
#
loop_
_entity_poly.entity_id
_entity_poly.type
_entity_poly.pdbx_seq_one_letter_code
_entity_poly.pdbx_strand_id
1 'polypeptide(L)'
;MSPTIDVNHAVQSQHWCPTTVTLYNMIVYRHWEARVDGTEAEAGGDGDAGNASSTSVRRIVKESYQVFSDDTIHDWCAVDQFHKAIWKDFKERGVTQDSWSWWSDGAPQHFKVGGGYHDLTTYAERFENLIVIRSFGATGHFKGDWDATAQHVKRRVNLHMVSSKFKDDPIYTPYDYFKWSKVNLSERAPTSWESRAGAVTLTQRHFLFVTVDRSNKMTATADHVQSIHQMFLSETGAPCMVRDLACFCGECAVKNYKECKNRSWVKPPVKLRFTKVGPHDPTAAALAEEDAEEDDEDATDHVPHLTDPVLADAMDAPHAPHTG
;
A
#
# COMPACT_ATOMS: atom_id res chain seq x y z
N MET A 1 37.89 12.24 9.50
CA MET A 1 37.24 12.43 10.82
C MET A 1 36.10 11.44 10.91
N SER A 2 36.21 10.42 11.77
CA SER A 2 35.08 9.53 12.06
C SER A 2 34.02 10.31 12.82
N PRO A 3 32.74 10.25 12.43
CA PRO A 3 31.68 10.87 13.21
C PRO A 3 31.52 10.09 14.51
N THR A 4 31.96 10.66 15.62
CA THR A 4 31.68 10.16 16.96
C THR A 4 30.21 10.45 17.24
N ILE A 5 29.40 9.40 17.33
CA ILE A 5 28.02 9.51 17.81
C ILE A 5 28.10 9.72 19.33
N ASP A 6 27.57 10.84 19.81
CA ASP A 6 27.42 11.08 21.24
C ASP A 6 26.43 10.07 21.81
N VAL A 7 26.96 9.12 22.57
CA VAL A 7 26.27 7.90 23.03
C VAL A 7 25.08 8.25 23.95
N ASN A 8 25.09 9.42 24.59
CA ASN A 8 23.99 9.87 25.45
C ASN A 8 22.75 10.33 24.66
N HIS A 9 22.92 10.85 23.44
CA HIS A 9 21.81 11.20 22.56
C HIS A 9 21.21 9.96 21.86
N ALA A 10 22.02 8.93 21.63
CA ALA A 10 21.57 7.68 21.04
C ALA A 10 20.60 6.92 21.96
N VAL A 11 20.84 6.92 23.28
CA VAL A 11 19.96 6.24 24.26
C VAL A 11 18.62 6.97 24.43
N GLN A 12 18.61 8.31 24.38
CA GLN A 12 17.34 9.06 24.46
C GLN A 12 16.52 8.97 23.16
N SER A 13 17.17 8.75 22.01
CA SER A 13 16.50 8.54 20.72
C SER A 13 15.79 7.18 20.57
N GLN A 14 16.14 6.19 21.39
CA GLN A 14 15.46 4.88 21.39
C GLN A 14 14.09 4.92 22.08
N HIS A 15 13.80 5.99 22.84
CA HIS A 15 12.58 6.09 23.65
C HIS A 15 11.65 7.24 23.23
N TRP A 16 11.94 7.98 22.15
CA TRP A 16 11.07 9.07 21.70
C TRP A 16 10.89 9.09 20.18
N CYS A 17 9.78 8.53 19.71
CA CYS A 17 9.26 8.86 18.38
C CYS A 17 7.74 8.64 18.34
N PRO A 18 6.89 9.61 18.73
CA PRO A 18 5.45 9.41 18.69
C PRO A 18 4.82 10.17 17.51
N THR A 19 5.52 10.34 16.40
CA THR A 19 4.82 10.70 15.16
C THR A 19 4.47 9.41 14.44
N THR A 20 3.46 8.71 14.95
CA THR A 20 2.84 7.61 14.21
C THR A 20 2.18 8.21 12.98
N VAL A 21 2.68 7.86 11.80
CA VAL A 21 2.16 8.32 10.53
C VAL A 21 1.69 7.14 9.72
N THR A 22 0.52 7.27 9.12
CA THR A 22 0.02 6.30 8.15
C THR A 22 0.63 6.59 6.80
N LEU A 23 1.19 5.54 6.19
CA LEU A 23 1.82 5.62 4.89
C LEU A 23 1.22 4.56 3.96
N TYR A 24 0.41 5.02 3.01
CA TYR A 24 -0.12 4.21 1.92
C TYR A 24 0.79 4.32 0.69
N ASN A 25 1.24 3.18 0.18
CA ASN A 25 2.24 3.13 -0.90
C ASN A 25 1.68 2.41 -2.13
N MET A 26 1.88 2.99 -3.30
CA MET A 26 1.46 2.39 -4.57
C MET A 26 2.52 2.60 -5.64
N ILE A 27 2.78 1.57 -6.44
CA ILE A 27 3.53 1.70 -7.68
C ILE A 27 2.53 1.70 -8.82
N VAL A 28 2.61 2.72 -9.67
CA VAL A 28 1.73 2.88 -10.83
C VAL A 28 2.52 2.63 -12.09
N TYR A 29 1.92 1.83 -12.97
CA TYR A 29 2.33 1.66 -14.35
C TYR A 29 1.23 2.23 -15.23
N ARG A 30 1.55 3.24 -16.03
CA ARG A 30 0.60 3.84 -16.99
C ARG A 30 1.24 3.99 -18.35
N HIS A 31 0.41 4.15 -19.37
CA HIS A 31 0.92 4.55 -20.68
C HIS A 31 1.47 5.97 -20.62
N TRP A 32 2.54 6.20 -21.37
CA TRP A 32 3.08 7.53 -21.59
C TRP A 32 2.10 8.39 -22.39
N GLU A 33 1.95 9.65 -21.99
CA GLU A 33 1.10 10.62 -22.67
C GLU A 33 1.92 11.88 -22.98
N ALA A 34 2.16 12.17 -24.26
CA ALA A 34 2.96 13.32 -24.70
C ALA A 34 2.56 14.66 -24.05
N ARG A 35 1.25 14.84 -23.83
CA ARG A 35 0.70 16.07 -23.23
C ARG A 35 1.05 16.25 -21.75
N VAL A 36 1.41 15.16 -21.06
CA VAL A 36 1.73 15.15 -19.63
C VAL A 36 3.23 14.98 -19.41
N ASP A 37 3.84 14.09 -20.19
CA ASP A 37 5.20 13.59 -19.98
C ASP A 37 6.26 14.27 -20.87
N GLY A 38 5.85 15.25 -21.68
CA GLY A 38 6.73 15.97 -22.61
C GLY A 38 6.86 15.29 -23.97
N THR A 39 7.87 15.69 -24.74
CA THR A 39 8.08 15.13 -26.09
C THR A 39 8.87 13.82 -26.05
N GLU A 40 8.69 12.94 -27.05
CA GLU A 40 9.44 11.68 -27.12
C GLU A 40 10.98 11.87 -27.11
N ALA A 41 11.46 13.04 -27.54
CA ALA A 41 12.87 13.41 -27.56
C ALA A 41 13.45 13.73 -26.18
N GLU A 42 12.64 14.22 -25.24
CA GLU A 42 13.08 14.58 -23.87
C GLU A 42 13.17 13.37 -22.94
N ALA A 43 12.54 12.27 -23.35
CA ALA A 43 12.33 11.11 -22.51
C ALA A 43 13.45 10.06 -22.67
N GLY A 44 14.73 10.47 -22.62
CA GLY A 44 15.95 9.64 -22.71
C GLY A 44 15.72 8.12 -22.72
N GLY A 45 15.86 7.51 -23.91
CA GLY A 45 15.36 6.18 -24.19
C GLY A 45 16.15 5.05 -23.52
N ASP A 46 15.45 4.27 -22.70
CA ASP A 46 15.72 2.84 -22.46
C ASP A 46 14.53 2.03 -22.97
N GLY A 47 14.15 2.28 -24.22
CA GLY A 47 13.23 1.40 -24.94
C GLY A 47 13.95 0.08 -25.18
N ASP A 48 13.44 -1.01 -24.60
CA ASP A 48 13.76 -2.38 -24.98
C ASP A 48 13.63 -2.51 -26.50
N ALA A 49 14.74 -2.32 -27.20
CA ALA A 49 14.85 -2.39 -28.65
C ALA A 49 14.90 -3.86 -29.09
N GLY A 50 13.93 -4.65 -28.61
CA GLY A 50 13.69 -6.02 -29.00
C GLY A 50 12.65 -6.08 -30.11
N ASN A 51 13.13 -5.95 -31.36
CA ASN A 51 12.44 -6.36 -32.59
C ASN A 51 11.22 -5.51 -33.04
N ALA A 52 11.53 -4.43 -33.75
CA ALA A 52 10.56 -3.61 -34.46
C ALA A 52 9.91 -4.38 -35.63
N SER A 53 8.66 -4.81 -35.43
CA SER A 53 7.73 -5.15 -36.50
C SER A 53 6.36 -4.55 -36.17
N SER A 54 6.08 -3.37 -36.75
CA SER A 54 4.77 -2.73 -36.86
C SER A 54 3.85 -2.74 -35.62
N THR A 55 4.12 -1.88 -34.65
CA THR A 55 3.09 -1.26 -33.77
C THR A 55 3.80 -0.21 -32.92
N SER A 56 3.20 0.96 -32.71
CA SER A 56 3.70 1.99 -31.79
C SER A 56 4.18 1.35 -30.49
N VAL A 57 5.47 1.47 -30.15
CA VAL A 57 6.01 0.94 -28.90
C VAL A 57 5.24 1.59 -27.76
N ARG A 58 4.38 0.82 -27.08
CA ARG A 58 3.61 1.32 -25.94
C ARG A 58 4.59 1.55 -24.81
N ARG A 59 4.98 2.81 -24.62
CA ARG A 59 5.88 3.20 -23.55
C ARG A 59 5.13 3.22 -22.22
N ILE A 60 5.72 2.60 -21.20
CA ILE A 60 5.20 2.57 -19.84
C ILE A 60 5.95 3.58 -18.98
N VAL A 61 5.21 4.42 -18.26
CA VAL A 61 5.73 5.26 -17.19
C VAL A 61 5.52 4.53 -15.87
N LYS A 62 6.57 4.48 -15.05
CA LYS A 62 6.55 3.91 -13.71
C LYS A 62 6.66 5.02 -12.69
N GLU A 63 5.63 5.21 -11.87
CA GLU A 63 5.55 6.23 -10.83
C GLU A 63 5.33 5.58 -9.47
N SER A 64 5.69 6.26 -8.39
CA SER A 64 5.37 5.82 -7.03
C SER A 64 4.58 6.89 -6.31
N TYR A 65 3.50 6.48 -5.64
CA TYR A 65 2.72 7.32 -4.76
C TYR A 65 2.96 6.95 -3.30
N GLN A 66 3.20 7.97 -2.50
CA GLN A 66 3.25 7.92 -1.04
C GLN A 66 2.17 8.86 -0.50
N VAL A 67 1.10 8.28 0.03
CA VAL A 67 0.00 9.03 0.65
C VAL A 67 0.16 8.96 2.16
N PHE A 68 0.24 10.13 2.79
CA PHE A 68 0.44 10.31 4.22
C PHE A 68 -0.88 10.68 4.88
N SER A 69 -1.09 10.20 6.09
CA SER A 69 -2.22 10.58 6.92
C SER A 69 -1.86 10.56 8.40
N ASP A 70 -2.56 11.39 9.16
CA ASP A 70 -2.63 11.36 10.62
C ASP A 70 -3.62 10.30 11.15
N ASP A 71 -4.44 9.73 10.28
CA ASP A 71 -5.38 8.67 10.62
C ASP A 71 -4.68 7.31 10.79
N THR A 72 -4.74 6.70 11.97
CA THR A 72 -4.01 5.46 12.33
C THR A 72 -4.80 4.17 12.13
N ILE A 73 -6.05 4.25 11.66
CA ILE A 73 -7.05 3.19 11.75
C ILE A 73 -6.98 2.22 10.55
N HIS A 74 -6.39 2.65 9.43
CA HIS A 74 -6.01 1.78 8.27
C HIS A 74 -7.17 0.96 7.69
N ASP A 75 -8.35 1.57 7.58
CA ASP A 75 -9.59 0.92 7.18
C ASP A 75 -10.04 1.24 5.76
N TRP A 76 -11.21 0.71 5.38
CA TRP A 76 -11.83 0.98 4.09
C TRP A 76 -12.03 2.49 3.85
N CYS A 77 -12.33 3.26 4.90
CA CYS A 77 -12.62 4.70 4.82
C CYS A 77 -11.36 5.49 4.47
N ALA A 78 -10.24 5.19 5.14
CA ALA A 78 -8.95 5.79 4.83
C ALA A 78 -8.47 5.41 3.42
N VAL A 79 -8.55 4.13 3.07
CA VAL A 79 -8.06 3.61 1.78
C VAL A 79 -8.83 4.19 0.59
N ASP A 80 -10.16 4.30 0.68
CA ASP A 80 -10.96 4.94 -0.37
C ASP A 80 -10.52 6.39 -0.62
N GLN A 81 -10.25 7.15 0.45
CA GLN A 81 -9.80 8.52 0.35
C GLN A 81 -8.37 8.63 -0.20
N PHE A 82 -7.49 7.67 0.10
CA PHE A 82 -6.17 7.59 -0.52
C PHE A 82 -6.27 7.32 -2.03
N HIS A 83 -7.15 6.39 -2.45
CA HIS A 83 -7.41 6.15 -3.87
C HIS A 83 -7.96 7.39 -4.56
N LYS A 84 -8.90 8.09 -3.91
CA LYS A 84 -9.46 9.35 -4.41
C LYS A 84 -8.41 10.44 -4.57
N ALA A 85 -7.48 10.57 -3.63
CA ALA A 85 -6.39 11.53 -3.72
C ALA A 85 -5.47 11.25 -4.92
N ILE A 86 -5.14 9.98 -5.17
CA ILE A 86 -4.31 9.58 -6.32
C ILE A 86 -5.07 9.80 -7.63
N TRP A 87 -6.34 9.42 -7.71
CA TRP A 87 -7.20 9.67 -8.87
C TRP A 87 -7.30 11.16 -9.20
N LYS A 88 -7.45 12.00 -8.16
CA LYS A 88 -7.52 13.45 -8.31
C LYS A 88 -6.21 14.02 -8.81
N ASP A 89 -5.06 13.57 -8.29
CA ASP A 89 -3.75 13.98 -8.79
C ASP A 89 -3.58 13.67 -10.28
N PHE A 90 -3.95 12.46 -10.73
CA PHE A 90 -3.94 12.13 -12.16
C PHE A 90 -4.82 13.08 -12.98
N LYS A 91 -6.02 13.39 -12.49
CA LYS A 91 -6.94 14.31 -13.16
C LYS A 91 -6.37 15.72 -13.25
N GLU A 92 -5.80 16.23 -12.16
CA GLU A 92 -5.17 17.56 -12.10
C GLU A 92 -3.95 17.66 -13.03
N ARG A 93 -3.20 16.57 -13.20
CA ARG A 93 -2.08 16.47 -14.16
C ARG A 93 -2.53 16.26 -15.61
N GLY A 94 -3.83 16.06 -15.86
CA GLY A 94 -4.36 15.80 -17.20
C GLY A 94 -4.04 14.40 -17.73
N VAL A 95 -3.76 13.43 -16.85
CA VAL A 95 -3.59 12.01 -17.23
C VAL A 95 -4.95 11.41 -17.54
N THR A 96 -5.04 10.68 -18.66
CA THR A 96 -6.26 9.97 -19.06
C THR A 96 -6.48 8.76 -18.17
N GLN A 97 -7.72 8.56 -17.70
CA GLN A 97 -8.08 7.49 -16.76
C GLN A 97 -9.27 6.69 -17.29
N ASP A 98 -9.03 5.76 -18.21
CA ASP A 98 -10.10 4.93 -18.78
C ASP A 98 -10.43 3.71 -17.91
N SER A 99 -9.38 3.08 -17.38
CA SER A 99 -9.53 1.91 -16.52
C SER A 99 -8.31 1.71 -15.63
N TRP A 100 -8.54 1.22 -14.41
CA TRP A 100 -7.47 0.87 -13.47
C TRP A 100 -7.45 -0.63 -13.21
N SER A 101 -6.24 -1.18 -13.12
CA SER A 101 -6.00 -2.56 -12.70
C SER A 101 -5.16 -2.53 -11.42
N TRP A 102 -5.78 -2.93 -10.32
CA TRP A 102 -5.19 -2.90 -8.99
C TRP A 102 -4.81 -4.29 -8.54
N TRP A 103 -3.66 -4.33 -7.88
CA TRP A 103 -3.07 -5.54 -7.35
C TRP A 103 -2.70 -5.29 -5.91
N SER A 104 -3.21 -6.14 -5.03
CA SER A 104 -2.91 -6.11 -3.61
C SER A 104 -2.59 -7.54 -3.15
N ASP A 105 -1.69 -7.65 -2.18
CA ASP A 105 -1.40 -8.92 -1.50
C ASP A 105 -2.66 -9.39 -0.75
N GLY A 106 -3.22 -8.51 0.08
CA GLY A 106 -4.39 -8.84 0.88
C GLY A 106 -5.72 -8.71 0.15
N ALA A 107 -6.64 -9.62 0.47
CA ALA A 107 -8.06 -9.46 0.16
C ALA A 107 -8.66 -8.34 1.04
N PRO A 108 -9.79 -7.71 0.68
CA PRO A 108 -10.30 -6.51 1.37
C PRO A 108 -10.90 -6.70 2.75
N GLN A 109 -10.99 -7.94 3.23
CA GLN A 109 -11.19 -8.22 4.66
C GLN A 109 -9.89 -8.11 5.47
N HIS A 110 -8.73 -7.90 4.82
CA HIS A 110 -7.44 -7.65 5.47
C HIS A 110 -7.24 -6.16 5.79
N PHE A 111 -8.22 -5.29 5.51
CA PHE A 111 -8.27 -4.01 6.22
C PHE A 111 -8.48 -4.33 7.70
N LYS A 112 -7.70 -3.70 8.57
CA LYS A 112 -7.61 -4.08 9.99
C LYS A 112 -8.96 -4.10 10.71
N VAL A 113 -9.88 -3.26 10.27
CA VAL A 113 -11.14 -2.99 10.95
C VAL A 113 -12.32 -3.00 9.96
N GLY A 114 -12.79 -4.21 9.63
CA GLY A 114 -14.08 -4.48 8.99
C GLY A 114 -14.44 -3.72 7.69
N GLY A 115 -15.67 -3.91 7.21
CA GLY A 115 -16.25 -3.05 6.17
C GLY A 115 -15.82 -3.28 4.72
N GLY A 116 -15.17 -4.42 4.44
CA GLY A 116 -14.69 -4.79 3.12
C GLY A 116 -15.74 -4.53 2.02
N TYR A 117 -15.30 -3.84 0.97
CA TYR A 117 -16.06 -3.59 -0.26
C TYR A 117 -17.23 -2.60 -0.20
N HIS A 118 -17.36 -1.79 0.85
CA HIS A 118 -18.35 -0.71 0.82
C HIS A 118 -18.14 0.24 -0.35
N ASP A 119 -16.88 0.63 -0.55
CA ASP A 119 -16.43 1.53 -1.60
C ASP A 119 -16.93 1.08 -2.99
N LEU A 120 -17.07 -0.23 -3.24
CA LEU A 120 -17.58 -0.79 -4.49
C LEU A 120 -18.99 -0.34 -4.86
N THR A 121 -19.85 -0.07 -3.87
CA THR A 121 -21.24 0.32 -4.14
C THR A 121 -21.36 1.71 -4.74
N THR A 122 -20.36 2.55 -4.50
CA THR A 122 -20.32 3.95 -4.93
C THR A 122 -19.11 4.26 -5.80
N TYR A 123 -18.25 3.27 -6.08
CA TYR A 123 -16.96 3.49 -6.73
C TYR A 123 -17.12 4.15 -8.10
N ALA A 124 -18.01 3.61 -8.94
CA ALA A 124 -18.22 4.15 -10.29
C ALA A 124 -18.67 5.62 -10.25
N GLU A 125 -19.59 5.98 -9.36
CA GLU A 125 -20.05 7.37 -9.22
C GLU A 125 -18.93 8.28 -8.68
N ARG A 126 -18.22 7.83 -7.64
CA ARG A 126 -17.16 8.59 -6.95
C ARG A 126 -15.95 8.85 -7.84
N PHE A 127 -15.68 7.97 -8.79
CA PHE A 127 -14.51 8.01 -9.69
C PHE A 127 -14.93 8.23 -11.17
N GLU A 128 -16.05 8.90 -11.42
CA GLU A 128 -16.48 9.35 -12.77
C GLU A 128 -16.57 8.22 -13.81
N ASN A 129 -17.18 7.10 -13.43
CA ASN A 129 -17.36 5.86 -14.21
C ASN A 129 -16.06 5.15 -14.59
N LEU A 130 -14.97 5.38 -13.85
CA LEU A 130 -13.74 4.63 -14.00
C LEU A 130 -13.97 3.12 -13.84
N ILE A 131 -13.58 2.35 -14.86
CA ILE A 131 -13.62 0.89 -14.83
C ILE A 131 -12.46 0.40 -13.97
N VAL A 132 -12.72 -0.45 -12.98
CA VAL A 132 -11.68 -0.97 -12.10
C VAL A 132 -11.69 -2.49 -12.03
N ILE A 133 -10.51 -3.07 -12.19
CA ILE A 133 -10.27 -4.48 -11.92
C ILE A 133 -9.42 -4.55 -10.66
N ARG A 134 -9.87 -5.27 -9.63
CA ARG A 134 -9.07 -5.52 -8.42
C ARG A 134 -8.69 -6.98 -8.38
N SER A 135 -7.43 -7.24 -8.06
CA SER A 135 -6.89 -8.59 -7.99
C SER A 135 -6.16 -8.75 -6.65
N PHE A 136 -6.44 -9.86 -5.98
CA PHE A 136 -5.96 -10.16 -4.63
C PHE A 136 -5.23 -11.50 -4.59
N GLY A 137 -4.42 -11.72 -3.55
CA GLY A 137 -3.70 -12.98 -3.36
C GLY A 137 -2.59 -13.20 -4.37
N ALA A 138 -1.84 -12.14 -4.71
CA ALA A 138 -0.63 -12.28 -5.50
C ALA A 138 0.37 -13.19 -4.74
N THR A 139 0.67 -14.37 -5.31
CA THR A 139 1.26 -15.55 -4.64
C THR A 139 2.78 -15.51 -4.41
N GLY A 140 3.33 -14.37 -4.06
CA GLY A 140 4.71 -14.25 -3.59
C GLY A 140 4.66 -13.58 -2.24
N HIS A 141 5.58 -13.88 -1.34
CA HIS A 141 5.90 -13.01 -0.19
C HIS A 141 6.39 -11.63 -0.71
N PHE A 142 5.54 -10.89 -1.44
CA PHE A 142 5.86 -9.84 -2.37
C PHE A 142 6.29 -8.58 -1.61
N LYS A 143 7.53 -8.59 -1.12
CA LYS A 143 8.34 -7.40 -0.92
C LYS A 143 8.74 -6.89 -2.30
N GLY A 144 7.81 -6.22 -2.97
CA GLY A 144 8.03 -5.61 -4.27
C GLY A 144 8.56 -4.19 -4.16
N ASP A 145 8.56 -3.49 -5.29
CA ASP A 145 9.01 -2.10 -5.38
C ASP A 145 8.23 -1.16 -4.45
N TRP A 146 6.98 -1.47 -4.11
CA TRP A 146 6.19 -0.69 -3.15
C TRP A 146 6.76 -0.75 -1.73
N ASP A 147 7.27 -1.91 -1.28
CA ASP A 147 7.92 -2.03 0.03
C ASP A 147 9.28 -1.31 0.00
N ALA A 148 10.06 -1.51 -1.06
CA ALA A 148 11.35 -0.83 -1.22
C ALA A 148 11.22 0.71 -1.23
N THR A 149 10.22 1.26 -1.91
CA THR A 149 9.94 2.71 -1.94
C THR A 149 9.48 3.23 -0.58
N ALA A 150 8.60 2.50 0.11
CA ALA A 150 8.18 2.84 1.48
C ALA A 150 9.37 2.84 2.45
N GLN A 151 10.19 1.79 2.42
CA GLN A 151 11.38 1.64 3.25
C GLN A 151 12.41 2.74 2.99
N HIS A 152 12.57 3.17 1.74
CA HIS A 152 13.44 4.29 1.40
C HIS A 152 12.99 5.57 2.11
N VAL A 153 11.70 5.91 2.03
CA VAL A 153 11.15 7.10 2.70
C VAL A 153 11.34 7.01 4.22
N LYS A 154 10.96 5.88 4.83
CA LYS A 154 11.15 5.61 6.27
C LYS A 154 12.59 5.77 6.70
N ARG A 155 13.52 5.14 5.98
CA ARG A 155 14.94 5.23 6.28
C ARG A 155 15.48 6.65 6.18
N ARG A 156 15.08 7.43 5.16
CA ARG A 156 15.57 8.80 4.96
C ARG A 156 15.08 9.75 6.04
N VAL A 157 13.82 9.60 6.46
CA VAL A 157 13.29 10.39 7.58
C VAL A 157 13.95 10.01 8.89
N ASN A 158 14.09 8.70 9.18
CA ASN A 158 14.78 8.26 10.40
C ASN A 158 16.22 8.79 10.47
N LEU A 159 16.96 8.77 9.35
CA LEU A 159 18.30 9.35 9.28
C LEU A 159 18.32 10.86 9.51
N HIS A 160 17.29 11.58 9.05
CA HIS A 160 17.17 13.02 9.32
C HIS A 160 16.88 13.31 10.78
N MET A 161 15.95 12.56 11.39
CA MET A 161 15.55 12.74 12.79
C MET A 161 16.69 12.51 13.78
N VAL A 162 17.63 11.61 13.47
CA VAL A 162 18.83 11.39 14.30
C VAL A 162 20.03 12.27 13.91
N SER A 163 19.88 13.11 12.88
CA SER A 163 20.96 14.00 12.42
C SER A 163 21.01 15.29 13.24
N SER A 164 22.15 15.97 13.20
CA SER A 164 22.28 17.32 13.79
C SER A 164 21.33 18.35 13.17
N LYS A 165 20.85 18.10 11.94
CA LYS A 165 19.94 19.00 11.19
C LYS A 165 18.50 18.96 11.68
N PHE A 166 18.13 17.95 12.49
CA PHE A 166 16.78 17.85 13.05
C PHE A 166 16.38 19.09 13.86
N LYS A 167 17.35 19.74 14.54
CA LYS A 167 17.08 20.95 15.35
C LYS A 167 16.61 22.13 14.50
N ASP A 168 17.05 22.20 13.24
CA ASP A 168 16.74 23.30 12.33
C ASP A 168 15.47 23.03 11.52
N ASP A 169 15.15 21.76 11.30
CA ASP A 169 14.00 21.30 10.51
C ASP A 169 13.36 20.07 11.17
N PRO A 170 12.64 20.24 12.28
CA PRO A 170 12.10 19.12 13.04
C PRO A 170 10.85 18.52 12.40
N ILE A 171 10.70 17.21 12.58
CA ILE A 171 9.52 16.44 12.15
C ILE A 171 8.75 16.01 13.39
N TYR A 172 7.64 16.70 13.71
CA TYR A 172 6.83 16.43 14.90
C TYR A 172 5.45 15.87 14.57
N THR A 173 4.92 16.19 13.39
CA THR A 173 3.58 15.79 12.96
C THR A 173 3.61 14.93 11.71
N PRO A 174 2.57 14.12 11.44
CA PRO A 174 2.42 13.40 10.17
C PRO A 174 2.52 14.34 8.96
N TYR A 175 2.04 15.58 9.11
CA TYR A 175 2.12 16.59 8.08
C TYR A 175 3.55 17.11 7.86
N ASP A 176 4.35 17.26 8.92
CA ASP A 176 5.77 17.60 8.79
C ASP A 176 6.54 16.46 8.10
N TYR A 177 6.21 15.22 8.42
CA TYR A 177 6.77 14.04 7.78
C TYR A 177 6.52 14.08 6.26
N PHE A 178 5.27 14.35 5.87
CA PHE A 178 4.87 14.53 4.47
C PHE A 178 5.65 15.68 3.81
N LYS A 179 5.66 16.87 4.43
CA LYS A 179 6.33 18.06 3.89
C LYS A 179 7.80 17.80 3.65
N TRP A 180 8.48 17.25 4.66
CA TRP A 180 9.89 16.92 4.57
C TRP A 180 10.16 15.92 3.45
N SER A 181 9.35 14.87 3.36
CA SER A 181 9.48 13.84 2.32
C SER A 181 9.28 14.44 0.93
N LYS A 182 8.25 15.28 0.75
CA LYS A 182 8.00 15.95 -0.53
C LYS A 182 9.16 16.86 -0.94
N VAL A 183 9.69 17.68 -0.03
CA VAL A 183 10.79 18.61 -0.33
C VAL A 183 12.09 17.86 -0.64
N ASN A 184 12.42 16.82 0.13
CA ASN A 184 13.74 16.20 0.08
C ASN A 184 13.81 14.94 -0.80
N LEU A 185 12.67 14.34 -1.14
CA LEU A 185 12.61 13.03 -1.81
C LEU A 185 11.78 13.04 -3.11
N SER A 186 11.20 14.15 -3.55
CA SER A 186 10.48 14.18 -4.85
C SER A 186 11.42 13.96 -6.03
N GLU A 187 12.59 14.58 -5.99
CA GLU A 187 13.57 14.47 -7.09
C GLU A 187 14.39 13.19 -6.99
N ARG A 188 14.78 12.65 -8.14
CA ARG A 188 15.69 11.51 -8.20
C ARG A 188 17.03 11.91 -7.61
N ALA A 189 17.51 11.17 -6.61
CA ALA A 189 18.84 11.41 -6.05
C ALA A 189 19.90 11.17 -7.14
N PRO A 190 20.90 12.05 -7.29
CA PRO A 190 22.01 11.81 -8.19
C PRO A 190 22.73 10.53 -7.77
N THR A 191 22.96 9.63 -8.73
CA THR A 191 23.75 8.42 -8.50
C THR A 191 25.22 8.73 -8.78
N SER A 192 26.10 8.36 -7.85
CA SER A 192 27.54 8.37 -8.07
C SER A 192 28.03 7.19 -8.93
N TRP A 193 27.12 6.27 -9.27
CA TRP A 193 27.39 5.07 -10.06
C TRP A 193 26.61 5.13 -11.37
N GLU A 194 27.29 5.42 -12.47
CA GLU A 194 26.70 5.47 -13.83
C GLU A 194 26.07 4.12 -14.21
N SER A 195 26.66 3.00 -13.79
CA SER A 195 26.10 1.66 -13.99
C SER A 195 24.75 1.43 -13.31
N ARG A 196 24.40 2.26 -12.30
CA ARG A 196 23.10 2.24 -11.62
C ARG A 196 22.16 3.35 -12.12
N ALA A 197 22.62 4.22 -13.01
CA ALA A 197 21.82 5.28 -13.59
C ALA A 197 20.73 4.73 -14.53
N GLY A 198 21.02 3.67 -15.30
CA GLY A 198 20.01 2.99 -16.13
C GLY A 198 19.11 2.00 -15.37
N ALA A 199 19.52 1.55 -14.18
CA ALA A 199 18.78 0.52 -13.43
C ALA A 199 17.51 1.03 -12.72
N VAL A 200 17.39 2.34 -12.52
CA VAL A 200 16.22 2.94 -11.85
C VAL A 200 15.20 3.35 -12.89
N THR A 201 14.16 2.53 -13.04
CA THR A 201 13.05 2.74 -13.97
C THR A 201 11.94 3.63 -13.41
N LEU A 202 12.03 4.02 -12.12
CA LEU A 202 11.06 4.90 -11.47
C LEU A 202 11.23 6.35 -11.98
N THR A 203 10.23 6.84 -12.69
CA THR A 203 10.25 8.15 -13.34
C THR A 203 9.94 9.28 -12.37
N GLN A 204 8.94 9.12 -11.50
CA GLN A 204 8.48 10.16 -10.58
C GLN A 204 8.04 9.60 -9.22
N ARG A 205 8.15 10.44 -8.19
CA ARG A 205 7.68 10.19 -6.83
C ARG A 205 6.66 11.25 -6.43
N HIS A 206 5.46 10.80 -6.10
CA HIS A 206 4.35 11.66 -5.73
C HIS A 206 4.08 11.53 -4.24
N PHE A 207 4.14 12.65 -3.54
CA PHE A 207 3.84 12.76 -2.12
C PHE A 207 2.51 13.49 -1.95
N LEU A 208 1.52 12.83 -1.34
CA LEU A 208 0.19 13.38 -1.07
C LEU A 208 -0.09 13.33 0.44
N PHE A 209 -0.89 14.26 0.95
CA PHE A 209 -1.37 14.23 2.33
C PHE A 209 -2.90 14.22 2.35
N VAL A 210 -3.49 13.34 3.16
CA VAL A 210 -4.93 13.16 3.29
C VAL A 210 -5.30 13.17 4.76
N THR A 211 -6.17 14.11 5.14
CA THR A 211 -6.93 14.04 6.39
C THR A 211 -8.19 13.23 6.13
N VAL A 212 -8.37 12.13 6.85
CA VAL A 212 -9.46 11.17 6.60
C VAL A 212 -10.77 11.69 7.18
N ASP A 213 -11.77 11.88 6.33
CA ASP A 213 -13.15 12.18 6.75
C ASP A 213 -13.92 10.89 7.05
N ARG A 214 -14.21 10.64 8.33
CA ARG A 214 -14.92 9.46 8.85
C ARG A 214 -16.44 9.64 8.96
N SER A 215 -16.99 10.72 8.40
CA SER A 215 -18.44 10.97 8.39
C SER A 215 -19.20 9.96 7.52
N ASN A 216 -18.52 9.36 6.53
CA ASN A 216 -19.10 8.37 5.64
C ASN A 216 -19.47 7.08 6.38
N LYS A 217 -20.72 6.63 6.21
CA LYS A 217 -21.22 5.39 6.81
C LYS A 217 -21.52 4.36 5.75
N MET A 218 -21.24 3.10 6.09
CA MET A 218 -21.54 1.97 5.23
C MET A 218 -23.05 1.71 5.18
N THR A 219 -23.57 1.49 3.98
CA THR A 219 -25.00 1.22 3.73
C THR A 219 -25.26 -0.11 3.04
N ALA A 220 -24.19 -0.87 2.76
CA ALA A 220 -24.26 -2.17 2.14
C ALA A 220 -23.05 -3.02 2.51
N THR A 221 -23.25 -4.32 2.61
CA THR A 221 -22.21 -5.33 2.87
C THR A 221 -22.29 -6.42 1.81
N ALA A 222 -21.23 -7.23 1.71
CA ALA A 222 -21.20 -8.43 0.88
C ALA A 222 -20.67 -9.61 1.70
N ASP A 223 -21.27 -10.78 1.50
CA ASP A 223 -20.85 -12.01 2.17
C ASP A 223 -19.81 -12.77 1.33
N HIS A 224 -19.12 -13.72 1.97
CA HIS A 224 -18.15 -14.64 1.33
C HIS A 224 -16.99 -13.96 0.59
N VAL A 225 -16.64 -12.76 1.03
CA VAL A 225 -15.59 -11.91 0.46
C VAL A 225 -14.19 -12.56 0.48
N GLN A 226 -13.96 -13.50 1.40
CA GLN A 226 -12.69 -14.22 1.58
C GLN A 226 -12.28 -15.03 0.36
N SER A 227 -13.27 -15.54 -0.39
CA SER A 227 -13.03 -16.38 -1.56
C SER A 227 -12.71 -15.58 -2.82
N ILE A 228 -12.87 -14.25 -2.78
CA ILE A 228 -12.80 -13.39 -3.96
C ILE A 228 -11.35 -12.97 -4.21
N HIS A 229 -10.78 -13.40 -5.33
CA HIS A 229 -9.43 -13.03 -5.76
C HIS A 229 -9.41 -12.07 -6.96
N GLN A 230 -10.56 -11.88 -7.62
CA GLN A 230 -10.68 -10.91 -8.70
C GLN A 230 -12.05 -10.25 -8.70
N MET A 231 -12.08 -8.93 -8.91
CA MET A 231 -13.29 -8.15 -9.02
C MET A 231 -13.28 -7.25 -10.23
N PHE A 232 -14.47 -6.97 -10.73
CA PHE A 232 -14.71 -6.10 -11.86
C PHE A 232 -15.78 -5.10 -11.47
N LEU A 233 -15.35 -3.86 -11.32
CA LEU A 233 -16.18 -2.67 -11.16
C LEU A 233 -16.33 -2.04 -12.53
N SER A 234 -17.57 -1.89 -12.97
CA SER A 234 -17.91 -1.25 -14.24
C SER A 234 -18.58 0.10 -13.97
N GLU A 235 -19.12 0.72 -15.02
CA GLU A 235 -19.86 1.98 -14.94
C GLU A 235 -21.08 1.93 -14.00
N THR A 236 -21.57 3.12 -13.63
CA THR A 236 -22.70 3.27 -12.70
C THR A 236 -23.92 2.46 -13.17
N GLY A 237 -24.51 1.70 -12.24
CA GLY A 237 -25.67 0.84 -12.50
C GLY A 237 -25.32 -0.56 -13.02
N ALA A 238 -24.09 -0.81 -13.46
CA ALA A 238 -23.64 -2.15 -13.80
C ALA A 238 -23.40 -3.00 -12.53
N PRO A 239 -23.67 -4.31 -12.57
CA PRO A 239 -23.39 -5.18 -11.44
C PRO A 239 -21.87 -5.33 -11.22
N CYS A 240 -21.44 -5.31 -9.96
CA CYS A 240 -20.10 -5.76 -9.61
C CYS A 240 -19.99 -7.27 -9.88
N MET A 241 -18.98 -7.66 -10.65
CA MET A 241 -18.70 -9.06 -10.97
C MET A 241 -17.44 -9.51 -10.22
N VAL A 242 -17.39 -10.77 -9.80
CA VAL A 242 -16.29 -11.32 -8.98
C VAL A 242 -15.93 -12.74 -9.41
N ARG A 243 -14.71 -13.17 -9.08
CA ARG A 243 -14.22 -14.55 -9.29
C ARG A 243 -13.51 -15.06 -8.06
N ASP A 244 -13.55 -16.38 -7.93
CA ASP A 244 -12.82 -17.12 -6.92
C ASP A 244 -11.31 -17.14 -7.18
N LEU A 245 -10.87 -17.19 -8.44
CA LEU A 245 -9.46 -17.09 -8.82
C LEU A 245 -9.26 -16.05 -9.93
N ALA A 246 -8.11 -15.38 -9.93
CA ALA A 246 -7.73 -14.45 -10.99
C ALA A 246 -7.04 -15.19 -12.15
N CYS A 247 -7.32 -14.79 -13.39
CA CYS A 247 -6.63 -15.30 -14.58
C CYS A 247 -6.44 -14.18 -15.61
N PHE A 248 -5.22 -14.10 -16.16
CA PHE A 248 -4.80 -13.07 -17.11
C PHE A 248 -4.34 -13.66 -18.44
N CYS A 249 -4.80 -14.86 -18.78
CA CYS A 249 -4.58 -15.40 -20.12
C CYS A 249 -5.24 -14.52 -21.19
N GLY A 250 -4.79 -14.62 -22.45
CA GLY A 250 -5.29 -13.80 -23.55
C GLY A 250 -6.81 -13.77 -23.66
N GLU A 251 -7.48 -14.91 -23.49
CA GLU A 251 -8.95 -14.99 -23.51
C GLU A 251 -9.59 -14.23 -22.35
N CYS A 252 -9.03 -14.31 -21.14
CA CYS A 252 -9.53 -13.53 -20.01
C CYS A 252 -9.28 -12.03 -20.20
N ALA A 253 -8.17 -11.63 -20.82
CA ALA A 253 -7.85 -10.24 -21.10
C ALA A 253 -8.89 -9.58 -22.04
N VAL A 254 -9.47 -10.36 -22.97
CA VAL A 254 -10.54 -9.90 -23.87
C VAL A 254 -11.95 -10.23 -23.36
N LYS A 255 -12.09 -10.61 -22.08
CA LYS A 255 -13.36 -10.99 -21.43
C LYS A 255 -14.05 -12.22 -22.04
N ASN A 256 -13.32 -13.05 -22.80
CA ASN A 256 -13.79 -14.34 -23.32
C ASN A 256 -13.59 -15.46 -22.28
N TYR A 257 -14.38 -15.42 -21.20
CA TYR A 257 -14.18 -16.34 -20.07
C TYR A 257 -14.50 -17.81 -20.39
N LYS A 258 -15.33 -18.07 -21.41
CA LYS A 258 -15.70 -19.43 -21.83
C LYS A 258 -14.52 -20.19 -22.41
N GLU A 259 -13.67 -19.49 -23.16
CA GLU A 259 -12.46 -20.05 -23.77
C GLU A 259 -11.22 -19.92 -22.89
N CYS A 260 -11.37 -19.52 -21.62
CA CYS A 260 -10.26 -19.45 -20.68
C CYS A 260 -9.46 -20.77 -20.68
N LYS A 261 -8.15 -20.67 -20.95
CA LYS A 261 -7.23 -21.82 -20.96
C LYS A 261 -7.20 -22.56 -19.61
N ASN A 262 -7.51 -21.85 -18.54
CA ASN A 262 -7.48 -22.31 -17.15
C ASN A 262 -8.89 -22.58 -16.59
N ARG A 263 -9.90 -22.75 -17.45
CA ARG A 263 -11.32 -22.93 -17.04
C ARG A 263 -11.58 -24.14 -16.14
N SER A 264 -10.65 -25.10 -16.06
CA SER A 264 -10.71 -26.23 -15.14
C SER A 264 -10.55 -25.82 -13.67
N TRP A 265 -9.91 -24.67 -13.41
CA TRP A 265 -9.65 -24.17 -12.06
C TRP A 265 -10.31 -22.81 -11.83
N VAL A 266 -10.37 -21.96 -12.87
CA VAL A 266 -10.81 -20.58 -12.75
C VAL A 266 -12.22 -20.44 -13.31
N LYS A 267 -13.19 -20.16 -12.43
CA LYS A 267 -14.60 -20.02 -12.82
C LYS A 267 -14.85 -18.72 -13.59
N PRO A 268 -15.93 -18.65 -14.39
CA PRO A 268 -16.36 -17.39 -14.99
C PRO A 268 -16.82 -16.39 -13.91
N PRO A 269 -16.77 -15.08 -14.17
CA PRO A 269 -17.26 -14.08 -13.23
C PRO A 269 -18.73 -14.27 -12.87
N VAL A 270 -19.04 -14.10 -11.60
CA VAL A 270 -20.42 -14.12 -11.05
C VAL A 270 -20.77 -12.77 -10.45
N LYS A 271 -22.05 -12.43 -10.42
CA LYS A 271 -22.51 -11.17 -9.81
C LYS A 271 -22.34 -11.23 -8.30
N LEU A 272 -21.62 -10.25 -7.73
CA LEU A 272 -21.59 -10.05 -6.29
C LEU A 272 -22.94 -9.49 -5.83
N ARG A 273 -23.47 -10.06 -4.76
CA ARG A 273 -24.71 -9.60 -4.14
C ARG A 273 -24.36 -8.75 -2.94
N PHE A 274 -24.86 -7.52 -2.95
CA PHE A 274 -24.79 -6.64 -1.79
C PHE A 274 -26.09 -6.75 -1.00
N THR A 275 -25.96 -6.88 0.31
CA THR A 275 -27.06 -6.79 1.27
C THR A 275 -27.12 -5.35 1.77
N LYS A 276 -28.26 -4.69 1.57
CA LYS A 276 -28.46 -3.35 2.14
C LYS A 276 -28.54 -3.46 3.65
N VAL A 277 -27.83 -2.57 4.33
CA VAL A 277 -27.84 -2.45 5.78
C VAL A 277 -28.08 -0.99 6.16
N GLY A 278 -28.49 -0.75 7.40
CA GLY A 278 -28.56 0.62 7.92
C GLY A 278 -27.17 1.28 7.91
N PRO A 279 -27.10 2.64 7.96
CA PRO A 279 -25.84 3.34 8.14
C PRO A 279 -25.09 2.80 9.36
N HIS A 280 -23.93 2.21 9.15
CA HIS A 280 -23.09 1.65 10.21
C HIS A 280 -21.62 1.98 9.97
N ASP A 281 -20.85 1.91 11.04
CA ASP A 281 -19.41 2.10 11.04
C ASP A 281 -18.76 0.84 11.60
N PRO A 282 -18.31 -0.09 10.73
CA PRO A 282 -17.73 -1.35 11.19
C PRO A 282 -16.40 -1.13 11.91
N THR A 283 -15.76 0.01 11.67
CA THR A 283 -14.50 0.37 12.29
C THR A 283 -14.70 0.74 13.75
N ALA A 284 -15.70 1.58 14.03
CA ALA A 284 -16.06 1.92 15.41
C ALA A 284 -16.54 0.67 16.20
N ALA A 285 -17.22 -0.27 15.53
CA ALA A 285 -17.63 -1.52 16.15
C ALA A 285 -16.43 -2.43 16.46
N ALA A 286 -15.50 -2.61 15.51
CA ALA A 286 -14.31 -3.43 15.71
C ALA A 286 -13.39 -2.89 16.82
N LEU A 287 -13.18 -1.57 16.86
CA LEU A 287 -12.38 -0.95 17.92
C LEU A 287 -13.03 -1.12 19.30
N ALA A 288 -14.36 -1.02 19.39
CA ALA A 288 -15.06 -1.24 20.65
C ALA A 288 -15.03 -2.71 21.11
N GLU A 289 -14.91 -3.66 20.18
CA GLU A 289 -14.71 -5.09 20.51
C GLU A 289 -13.28 -5.35 20.99
N GLU A 290 -12.25 -4.77 20.33
CA GLU A 290 -10.86 -4.85 20.77
C GLU A 290 -10.67 -4.22 22.17
N ASP A 291 -11.22 -3.02 22.41
CA ASP A 291 -11.16 -2.36 23.72
C ASP A 291 -11.84 -3.18 24.83
N ALA A 292 -12.92 -3.91 24.50
CA ALA A 292 -13.64 -4.74 25.46
C ALA A 292 -12.90 -6.06 25.78
N GLU A 293 -12.13 -6.60 24.84
CA GLU A 293 -11.30 -7.79 25.05
C GLU A 293 -10.04 -7.45 25.88
N GLU A 294 -9.44 -6.26 25.70
CA GLU A 294 -8.32 -5.79 26.53
C GLU A 294 -8.70 -5.58 28.01
N ASP A 295 -9.94 -5.15 28.29
CA ASP A 295 -10.45 -4.97 29.66
C ASP A 295 -10.71 -6.31 30.40
N ASP A 296 -10.87 -7.42 29.68
CA ASP A 296 -11.09 -8.75 30.26
C ASP A 296 -9.78 -9.51 30.55
N GLU A 297 -8.65 -9.14 29.92
CA GLU A 297 -7.33 -9.75 30.19
C GLU A 297 -6.66 -9.25 31.48
N ASP A 298 -7.13 -8.13 32.06
CA ASP A 298 -6.59 -7.58 33.32
C ASP A 298 -7.16 -8.30 34.58
N ALA A 299 -7.96 -9.36 34.41
CA ALA A 299 -8.57 -10.09 35.52
C ALA A 299 -7.72 -11.26 36.07
N THR A 300 -6.80 -11.87 35.32
CA THR A 300 -5.93 -12.92 35.86
C THR A 300 -4.68 -13.17 35.01
N ASP A 301 -3.59 -12.45 35.26
CA ASP A 301 -2.27 -13.06 35.04
C ASP A 301 -1.26 -12.63 36.12
N HIS A 302 -1.06 -13.53 37.07
CA HIS A 302 0.07 -13.45 37.99
C HIS A 302 1.35 -13.64 37.18
N VAL A 303 1.91 -12.54 36.67
CA VAL A 303 3.28 -12.53 36.16
C VAL A 303 4.20 -12.97 37.30
N PRO A 304 4.90 -14.11 37.20
CA PRO A 304 5.89 -14.48 38.19
C PRO A 304 6.97 -13.41 38.15
N HIS A 305 7.20 -12.76 39.29
CA HIS A 305 8.25 -11.75 39.43
C HIS A 305 9.57 -12.31 38.88
N LEU A 306 10.22 -11.57 37.97
CA LEU A 306 11.53 -11.83 37.35
C LEU A 306 12.71 -11.94 38.36
N THR A 307 12.41 -12.08 39.64
CA THR A 307 13.36 -12.33 40.72
C THR A 307 13.27 -13.76 41.25
N ASP A 308 12.54 -14.67 40.60
CA ASP A 308 12.53 -16.09 40.95
C ASP A 308 13.93 -16.68 40.75
N PRO A 309 14.67 -16.98 41.83
CA PRO A 309 16.08 -17.38 41.75
C PRO A 309 16.29 -18.78 41.16
N VAL A 310 15.22 -19.52 40.86
CA VAL A 310 15.31 -20.90 40.36
C VAL A 310 15.71 -20.99 38.87
N LEU A 311 15.59 -19.89 38.11
CA LEU A 311 15.95 -19.86 36.68
C LEU A 311 17.40 -19.45 36.38
N ALA A 312 18.15 -18.98 37.37
CA ALA A 312 19.54 -18.53 37.18
C ALA A 312 20.56 -19.68 37.11
N ASP A 313 20.25 -20.86 37.66
CA ASP A 313 21.19 -21.99 37.76
C ASP A 313 21.18 -22.95 36.55
N ALA A 314 20.34 -22.71 35.54
CA ALA A 314 20.19 -23.61 34.40
C ALA A 314 21.13 -23.32 33.20
N MET A 315 21.89 -22.21 33.22
CA MET A 315 22.69 -21.78 32.05
C MET A 315 24.21 -22.05 32.17
N ASP A 316 24.70 -22.61 33.28
CA ASP A 316 26.15 -22.74 33.55
C ASP A 316 26.70 -24.18 33.64
N ALA A 317 26.09 -25.14 32.93
CA ALA A 317 26.68 -26.48 32.79
C ALA A 317 27.57 -26.58 31.51
N PRO A 318 28.89 -26.74 31.62
CA PRO A 318 29.76 -26.91 30.45
C PRO A 318 29.58 -28.29 29.79
N HIS A 319 29.48 -28.27 28.46
CA HIS A 319 29.43 -29.46 27.61
C HIS A 319 30.62 -30.40 27.86
N ALA A 320 30.34 -31.64 28.29
CA ALA A 320 31.32 -32.71 28.33
C ALA A 320 31.71 -33.16 26.91
N PRO A 321 32.99 -33.48 26.64
CA PRO A 321 33.42 -33.95 25.33
C PRO A 321 33.03 -35.42 25.09
N HIS A 322 32.48 -35.69 23.91
CA HIS A 322 32.25 -37.05 23.43
C HIS A 322 33.58 -37.79 23.27
N THR A 323 33.70 -38.93 23.96
CA THR A 323 34.66 -39.99 23.66
C THR A 323 33.97 -41.35 23.80
N GLY A 324 34.17 -42.22 22.81
CA GLY A 324 33.79 -43.63 22.82
C GLY A 324 32.55 -43.96 22.01
#